data_AF-R8QZ76-F1
#
_entry.id   AF-R8QZ76-F1
#
_cell.length_a   1.000
_cell.length_b   1.000
_cell.length_c   1.000
_cell.angle_alpha   90.00
_cell.angle_beta   90.00
_cell.angle_gamma   90.00
#
_symmetry.space_group_name_H-M   'P 1'
#
loop_
_entity.id
_entity.type
_entity.pdbx_description
1 polymer ?
#
loop_
_entity_poly.entity_id
_entity_poly.type
_entity_poly.pdbx_seq_one_letter_code
_entity_poly.pdbx_strand_id
1 'polypeptide(L)'
;MNKGSEELDEKKLLKLILEIQELQDFGEDFEHKLILFENSVPYPNAKELFFADYGAEYIVKRAINHKNIKLGELNKEELVTLVQKLMDTEGEEWEQAIWLDMVESSVIDPKIGDYIFWGDDELTAREIIDKALAYKPLKL
;
A
#
# COMPACT_ATOMS: atom_id res chain seq x y z
N MET A 1 25.41 -15.38 -17.11
CA MET A 1 24.01 -15.73 -17.45
C MET A 1 23.12 -14.93 -16.52
N ASN A 2 22.63 -13.79 -17.00
CA ASN A 2 21.66 -12.99 -16.25
C ASN A 2 20.34 -13.76 -16.22
N LYS A 3 19.90 -14.21 -15.04
CA LYS A 3 18.49 -14.57 -14.85
C LYS A 3 17.71 -13.26 -14.91
N GLY A 4 17.32 -12.90 -16.13
CA GLY A 4 16.45 -11.75 -16.36
C GLY A 4 15.18 -11.94 -15.54
N SER A 5 14.87 -10.92 -14.76
CA SER A 5 13.56 -10.67 -14.18
C SER A 5 12.46 -11.03 -15.19
N GLU A 6 11.74 -12.12 -14.96
CA GLU A 6 10.41 -12.25 -15.54
C GLU A 6 9.61 -11.07 -14.96
N GLU A 7 9.30 -10.10 -15.82
CA GLU A 7 8.37 -9.02 -15.52
C GLU A 7 7.11 -9.66 -14.94
N LEU A 8 6.65 -9.17 -13.78
CA LEU A 8 5.44 -9.66 -13.13
C LEU A 8 4.30 -9.63 -14.14
N ASP A 9 3.85 -10.81 -14.56
CA ASP A 9 2.83 -10.94 -15.59
C ASP A 9 1.46 -10.67 -14.95
N GLU A 10 1.05 -9.40 -14.98
CA GLU A 10 -0.20 -8.90 -14.41
C GLU A 10 -1.39 -9.76 -14.84
N LYS A 11 -1.42 -10.24 -16.09
CA LYS A 11 -2.52 -11.09 -16.59
C LYS A 11 -2.53 -12.46 -15.93
N LYS A 12 -1.36 -13.07 -15.70
CA LYS A 12 -1.26 -14.35 -14.98
C LYS A 12 -1.65 -14.19 -13.52
N LEU A 13 -1.22 -13.10 -12.87
CA LEU A 13 -1.58 -12.80 -11.49
C LEU A 13 -3.08 -12.54 -11.35
N LEU A 14 -3.66 -11.76 -12.26
CA LEU A 14 -5.10 -11.50 -12.29
C LEU A 14 -5.90 -12.80 -12.41
N LYS A 15 -5.47 -13.71 -13.31
CA LYS A 15 -6.10 -15.02 -13.43
C LYS A 15 -5.98 -15.83 -12.14
N LEU A 16 -4.81 -15.85 -11.50
CA LEU A 16 -4.60 -16.54 -10.22
C LEU A 16 -5.50 -15.98 -9.11
N ILE A 17 -5.63 -14.66 -9.02
CA ILE A 17 -6.49 -13.98 -8.05
C ILE A 17 -7.96 -14.38 -8.27
N LEU A 18 -8.44 -14.35 -9.51
CA LEU A 18 -9.80 -14.76 -9.85
C LEU A 18 -10.08 -16.21 -9.48
N GLU A 19 -9.13 -17.13 -9.75
CA GLU A 19 -9.23 -18.53 -9.32
C GLU A 19 -9.29 -18.67 -7.79
N ILE A 20 -8.51 -17.88 -7.04
CA ILE A 20 -8.55 -17.90 -5.57
C ILE A 20 -9.91 -17.41 -5.05
N GLN A 21 -10.43 -16.30 -5.60
CA GLN A 21 -11.71 -15.74 -5.19
C GLN A 21 -12.87 -16.71 -5.51
N GLU A 22 -12.85 -17.37 -6.67
CA GLU A 22 -13.84 -18.40 -7.01
C GLU A 22 -13.81 -19.56 -6.01
N LEU A 23 -12.62 -20.10 -5.70
CA LEU A 23 -12.50 -21.17 -4.70
C LEU A 23 -12.98 -20.73 -3.31
N GLN A 24 -12.67 -19.49 -2.92
CA GLN A 24 -13.13 -18.90 -1.65
C GLN A 24 -14.66 -18.80 -1.59
N ASP A 25 -15.31 -18.34 -2.67
CA ASP A 25 -16.77 -18.22 -2.77
C ASP A 25 -17.48 -19.58 -2.66
N PHE A 26 -16.85 -20.64 -3.17
CA PHE A 26 -17.36 -22.01 -3.08
C PHE A 26 -16.90 -22.77 -1.83
N GLY A 27 -16.07 -22.18 -0.98
CA GLY A 27 -15.53 -22.83 0.22
C GLY A 27 -14.57 -23.99 -0.08
N GLU A 28 -13.91 -23.95 -1.23
CA GLU A 28 -12.90 -24.91 -1.65
C GLU A 28 -11.50 -24.54 -1.10
N ASP A 29 -10.55 -25.48 -1.15
CA ASP A 29 -9.18 -25.22 -0.70
C ASP A 29 -8.41 -24.35 -1.71
N PHE A 30 -7.89 -23.21 -1.25
CA PHE A 30 -7.09 -22.27 -2.03
C PHE A 30 -5.74 -21.94 -1.40
N GLU A 31 -5.35 -22.60 -0.30
CA GLU A 31 -4.15 -22.23 0.49
C GLU A 31 -2.87 -22.25 -0.36
N HIS A 32 -2.69 -23.28 -1.18
CA HIS A 32 -1.50 -23.39 -2.03
C HIS A 32 -1.44 -22.27 -3.08
N LYS A 33 -2.59 -21.82 -3.60
CA LYS A 33 -2.65 -20.71 -4.57
C LYS A 33 -2.39 -19.38 -3.88
N LEU A 34 -2.87 -19.20 -2.65
CA LEU A 34 -2.61 -18.02 -1.84
C LEU A 34 -1.11 -17.88 -1.54
N ILE A 35 -0.45 -18.96 -1.13
CA ILE A 35 1.01 -19.01 -0.93
C ILE A 35 1.75 -18.72 -2.24
N LEU A 36 1.29 -19.27 -3.37
CA LEU A 36 1.90 -18.99 -4.67
C LEU A 36 1.79 -17.50 -5.01
N PHE A 37 0.62 -16.89 -4.81
CA PHE A 37 0.41 -15.47 -5.06
C PHE A 37 1.32 -14.61 -4.16
N GLU A 38 1.35 -14.88 -2.85
CA GLU A 38 2.14 -14.14 -1.87
C GLU A 38 3.64 -14.16 -2.19
N ASN A 39 4.17 -15.30 -2.63
CA ASN A 39 5.58 -15.41 -3.05
C ASN A 39 5.87 -14.79 -4.43
N SER A 40 4.83 -14.43 -5.19
CA SER A 40 4.96 -13.88 -6.53
C SER A 40 4.92 -12.36 -6.57
N VAL A 41 4.71 -11.66 -5.45
CA VAL A 41 4.50 -10.20 -5.42
C VAL A 41 5.36 -9.53 -4.35
N PRO A 42 5.73 -8.25 -4.51
CA PRO A 42 6.51 -7.52 -3.51
C PRO A 42 5.72 -7.09 -2.27
N TYR A 43 4.38 -7.13 -2.33
CA TYR A 43 3.51 -6.70 -1.22
C TYR A 43 3.66 -7.62 0.00
N PRO A 44 3.99 -7.08 1.18
CA PRO A 44 4.16 -7.88 2.39
C PRO A 44 2.80 -8.40 2.88
N ASN A 45 2.72 -9.67 3.25
CA ASN A 45 1.46 -10.31 3.67
C ASN A 45 0.34 -10.17 2.62
N ALA A 46 0.66 -10.36 1.33
CA ALA A 46 -0.28 -10.12 0.23
C ALA A 46 -1.59 -10.93 0.30
N LYS A 47 -1.61 -12.01 1.09
CA LYS A 47 -2.82 -12.77 1.41
C LYS A 47 -3.92 -11.94 2.07
N GLU A 48 -3.57 -10.90 2.83
CA GLU A 48 -4.54 -10.04 3.52
C GLU A 48 -5.47 -9.31 2.54
N LEU A 49 -5.02 -9.11 1.29
CA LEU A 49 -5.82 -8.50 0.22
C LEU A 49 -7.04 -9.35 -0.18
N PHE A 50 -7.10 -10.63 0.17
CA PHE A 50 -8.24 -11.53 -0.12
C PHE A 50 -9.28 -11.60 1.01
N PHE A 51 -9.00 -10.99 2.17
CA PHE A 51 -9.91 -11.00 3.32
C PHE A 51 -10.79 -9.74 3.41
N ALA A 52 -10.65 -8.84 2.44
CA ALA A 52 -11.55 -7.73 2.18
C ALA A 52 -12.25 -7.91 0.83
N ASP A 53 -13.34 -7.18 0.62
CA ASP A 53 -14.15 -7.23 -0.60
C ASP A 53 -13.51 -6.42 -1.76
N TYR A 54 -12.24 -6.71 -2.04
CA TYR A 54 -11.50 -6.07 -3.12
C TYR A 54 -11.66 -6.84 -4.43
N GLY A 55 -11.91 -6.10 -5.52
CA GLY A 55 -11.88 -6.66 -6.86
C GLY A 55 -10.48 -7.15 -7.25
N ALA A 56 -10.41 -8.16 -8.12
CA ALA A 56 -9.14 -8.74 -8.56
C ALA A 56 -8.15 -7.72 -9.16
N GLU A 57 -8.66 -6.68 -9.84
CA GLU A 57 -7.86 -5.59 -10.39
C GLU A 57 -7.18 -4.75 -9.30
N TYR A 58 -7.91 -4.39 -8.24
CA TYR A 58 -7.34 -3.69 -7.09
C TYR A 58 -6.24 -4.54 -6.44
N ILE A 59 -6.52 -5.82 -6.19
CA ILE A 59 -5.58 -6.76 -5.56
C ILE A 59 -4.29 -6.85 -6.39
N VAL A 60 -4.40 -7.07 -7.72
CA VAL A 60 -3.20 -7.19 -8.55
C VAL A 60 -2.40 -5.89 -8.58
N LYS A 61 -3.07 -4.73 -8.74
CA LYS A 61 -2.39 -3.43 -8.80
C LYS A 61 -1.71 -3.09 -7.48
N ARG A 62 -2.37 -3.30 -6.33
CA ARG A 62 -1.75 -3.12 -5.00
C ARG A 62 -0.56 -4.05 -4.83
N ALA A 63 -0.72 -5.32 -5.17
CA ALA A 63 0.29 -6.33 -4.91
C ALA A 63 1.57 -6.09 -5.72
N ILE A 64 1.46 -5.77 -7.01
CA ILE A 64 2.63 -5.57 -7.89
C ILE A 64 3.32 -4.22 -7.68
N ASN A 65 2.57 -3.17 -7.35
CA ASN A 65 3.10 -1.80 -7.26
C ASN A 65 3.54 -1.40 -5.85
N HIS A 66 3.43 -2.31 -4.87
CA HIS A 66 3.87 -2.04 -3.51
C HIS A 66 5.34 -1.62 -3.46
N LYS A 67 5.62 -0.57 -2.69
CA LYS A 67 6.98 -0.07 -2.46
C LYS A 67 7.34 -0.24 -1.00
N ASN A 68 8.40 -1.00 -0.74
CA ASN A 68 8.95 -1.15 0.60
C ASN A 68 9.83 0.06 0.95
N ILE A 69 9.20 1.14 1.39
CA ILE A 69 9.86 2.38 1.80
C ILE A 69 10.34 2.25 3.24
N LYS A 70 11.60 2.62 3.49
CA LYS A 70 12.15 2.68 4.85
C LYS A 70 12.00 4.07 5.45
N LEU A 71 12.01 4.13 6.78
CA LEU A 71 12.04 5.38 7.53
C LEU A 71 13.18 6.29 7.04
N GLY A 72 12.82 7.50 6.61
CA GLY A 72 13.77 8.51 6.10
C GLY A 72 14.30 8.27 4.69
N GLU A 73 13.79 7.28 3.95
CA GLU A 73 14.15 7.05 2.54
C GLU A 73 13.59 8.13 1.62
N LEU A 74 12.36 8.60 1.88
CA LEU A 74 11.77 9.73 1.18
C LEU A 74 12.18 11.04 1.87
N ASN A 75 12.51 12.04 1.05
CA ASN A 75 12.79 13.38 1.55
C ASN A 75 11.49 14.15 1.83
N LYS A 76 11.62 15.29 2.53
CA LYS A 76 10.49 16.11 2.95
C LYS A 76 9.61 16.57 1.78
N GLU A 77 10.20 16.98 0.65
CA GLU A 77 9.42 17.48 -0.50
C GLU A 77 8.66 16.33 -1.20
N GLU A 78 9.24 15.13 -1.24
CA GLU A 78 8.55 13.93 -1.74
C GLU A 78 7.36 13.57 -0.87
N LEU A 79 7.53 13.61 0.47
CA LEU A 79 6.44 13.37 1.41
C LEU A 79 5.32 14.40 1.30
N VAL A 80 5.68 15.68 1.19
CA VAL A 80 4.69 16.76 1.00
C VAL A 80 3.91 16.57 -0.29
N THR A 81 4.59 16.14 -1.37
CA THR A 81 3.91 15.84 -2.64
C THR A 81 2.92 14.70 -2.47
N LEU A 82 3.31 13.58 -1.85
CA LEU A 82 2.40 12.45 -1.63
C LEU A 82 1.20 12.82 -0.77
N VAL A 83 1.41 13.57 0.32
CA VAL A 83 0.32 14.06 1.17
C VAL A 83 -0.61 14.99 0.40
N GLN A 84 -0.07 15.90 -0.43
CA GLN A 84 -0.91 16.77 -1.25
C GLN A 84 -1.79 15.97 -2.21
N LYS A 85 -1.22 14.96 -2.88
CA LYS A 85 -1.99 14.06 -3.77
C LYS A 85 -3.10 13.30 -3.03
N LEU A 86 -2.84 12.86 -1.80
CA LEU A 86 -3.85 12.21 -0.96
C LEU A 86 -4.97 13.18 -0.57
N MET A 87 -4.62 14.41 -0.15
CA MET A 87 -5.59 15.44 0.20
C MET A 87 -6.46 15.86 -0.99
N ASP A 88 -5.87 15.93 -2.19
CA ASP A 88 -6.57 16.27 -3.43
C ASP A 88 -7.36 15.09 -4.02
N THR A 89 -7.32 13.91 -3.38
CA THR A 89 -7.94 12.66 -3.87
C THR A 89 -7.50 12.31 -5.29
N GLU A 90 -6.22 12.52 -5.60
CA GLU A 90 -5.67 12.19 -6.90
C GLU A 90 -5.53 10.67 -7.09
N GLY A 91 -5.56 10.21 -8.34
CA GLY A 91 -5.31 8.82 -8.70
C GLY A 91 -6.42 7.85 -8.28
N GLU A 92 -6.19 6.58 -8.60
CA GLU A 92 -7.11 5.48 -8.27
C GLU A 92 -6.94 5.03 -6.81
N GLU A 93 -7.94 4.36 -6.25
CA GLU A 93 -7.95 3.92 -4.85
C GLU A 93 -6.70 3.11 -4.46
N TRP A 94 -6.21 2.24 -5.37
CA TRP A 94 -5.01 1.46 -5.11
C TRP A 94 -3.73 2.32 -5.11
N GLU A 95 -3.69 3.41 -5.88
CA GLU A 95 -2.57 4.35 -5.89
C GLU A 95 -2.53 5.13 -4.57
N GLN A 96 -3.68 5.64 -4.15
CA GLN A 96 -3.82 6.37 -2.89
C GLN A 96 -3.40 5.49 -1.71
N ALA A 97 -3.82 4.23 -1.68
CA ALA A 97 -3.41 3.28 -0.65
C ALA A 97 -1.88 3.04 -0.65
N ILE A 98 -1.23 3.01 -1.83
CA ILE A 98 0.25 2.93 -1.91
C ILE A 98 0.89 4.20 -1.36
N TRP A 99 0.40 5.38 -1.74
CA TRP A 99 0.98 6.65 -1.26
C TRP A 99 0.83 6.79 0.26
N LEU A 100 -0.29 6.34 0.81
CA LEU A 100 -0.50 6.30 2.26
C LEU A 100 0.52 5.37 2.93
N ASP A 101 0.66 4.12 2.47
CA ASP A 101 1.66 3.18 3.02
C ASP A 101 3.08 3.80 3.00
N MET A 102 3.43 4.48 1.91
CA MET A 102 4.73 5.14 1.75
C MET A 102 4.92 6.28 2.76
N VAL A 103 3.89 7.10 2.99
CA VAL A 103 3.92 8.20 3.96
C VAL A 103 4.03 7.66 5.38
N GLU A 104 3.19 6.69 5.74
CA GLU A 104 3.18 6.06 7.07
C GLU A 104 4.51 5.37 7.39
N SER A 105 5.10 4.67 6.42
CA SER A 105 6.41 4.02 6.59
C SER A 105 7.57 5.01 6.72
N SER A 106 7.39 6.26 6.28
CA SER A 106 8.43 7.29 6.25
C SER A 106 8.51 8.17 7.49
N VAL A 107 7.53 8.07 8.40
CA VAL A 107 7.50 8.85 9.63
C VAL A 107 7.24 7.96 10.85
N ILE A 108 7.65 8.41 12.03
CA ILE A 108 7.41 7.70 13.29
C ILE A 108 6.11 8.14 13.99
N ASP A 109 5.44 9.18 13.49
CA ASP A 109 4.19 9.67 14.04
C ASP A 109 3.04 8.72 13.64
N PRO A 110 2.43 7.99 14.58
CA PRO A 110 1.35 7.06 14.27
C PRO A 110 0.06 7.75 13.84
N LYS A 111 -0.05 9.08 13.97
CA LYS A 111 -1.26 9.85 13.63
C LYS A 111 -1.19 10.54 12.27
N ILE A 112 -0.18 10.25 11.46
CA ILE A 112 -0.02 10.89 10.15
C ILE A 112 -1.26 10.71 9.26
N GLY A 113 -1.86 9.50 9.23
CA GLY A 113 -3.11 9.25 8.51
C GLY A 113 -4.28 10.09 9.03
N ASP A 114 -4.41 10.23 10.36
CA ASP A 114 -5.44 11.07 10.97
C ASP A 114 -5.30 12.53 10.56
N TYR A 115 -4.07 13.06 10.47
CA TYR A 115 -3.87 14.45 10.03
C TYR A 115 -4.28 14.67 8.57
N ILE A 116 -4.19 13.64 7.72
CA ILE A 116 -4.52 13.72 6.29
C ILE A 116 -6.04 13.66 6.09
N PHE A 117 -6.72 12.75 6.77
CA PHE A 117 -8.14 12.45 6.50
C PHE A 117 -9.13 13.04 7.52
N TRP A 118 -8.67 13.27 8.75
CA TRP A 118 -9.52 13.60 9.90
C TRP A 118 -8.97 14.78 10.72
N GLY A 119 -8.11 15.61 10.13
CA GLY A 119 -7.54 16.77 10.82
C GLY A 119 -8.63 17.76 11.23
N ASP A 120 -8.63 18.15 12.50
CA ASP A 120 -9.54 19.18 13.03
C ASP A 120 -9.24 20.58 12.47
N ASP A 121 -7.99 20.79 12.02
CA ASP A 121 -7.48 22.04 11.45
C ASP A 121 -7.24 21.87 9.94
N GLU A 122 -7.47 22.90 9.13
CA GLU A 122 -7.15 22.97 7.69
C GLU A 122 -5.62 23.03 7.46
N LEU A 123 -4.87 22.04 7.95
CA LEU A 123 -3.43 21.95 7.76
C LEU A 123 -3.11 21.71 6.29
N THR A 124 -2.14 22.45 5.77
CA THR A 124 -1.56 22.16 4.46
C THR A 124 -0.73 20.86 4.51
N ALA A 125 -0.52 20.23 3.36
CA ALA A 125 0.36 19.06 3.25
C ALA A 125 1.76 19.31 3.86
N ARG A 126 2.27 20.54 3.74
CA ARG A 126 3.55 20.96 4.34
C ARG A 126 3.50 20.93 5.86
N GLU A 127 2.46 21.49 6.46
CA GLU A 127 2.29 21.56 7.91
C GLU A 127 2.04 20.17 8.51
N ILE A 128 1.30 19.30 7.81
CA ILE A 128 1.11 17.90 8.20
C ILE A 128 2.47 17.19 8.29
N ILE A 129 3.31 17.31 7.26
CA ILE A 129 4.64 16.68 7.27
C ILE A 129 5.57 17.32 8.29
N ASP A 130 5.55 18.64 8.46
CA ASP A 130 6.31 19.32 9.50
C ASP A 130 5.94 18.82 10.90
N LYS A 131 4.65 18.65 11.17
CA LYS A 131 4.13 18.10 12.43
C LYS A 131 4.58 16.66 12.66
N ALA A 132 4.43 15.79 11.66
CA ALA A 132 4.80 14.38 11.77
C ALA A 132 6.32 14.17 11.93
N LEU A 133 7.15 14.95 11.24
CA LEU A 133 8.61 14.89 11.40
C LEU A 133 9.10 15.47 12.73
N ALA A 134 8.35 16.40 13.33
CA ALA A 134 8.64 16.95 14.65
C ALA A 134 8.16 16.06 15.81
N TYR A 135 7.34 15.05 15.54
CA TYR A 135 6.80 14.14 16.55
C TYR A 135 7.91 13.42 17.31
N LYS A 136 7.74 13.34 18.62
CA LYS A 136 8.64 12.61 19.53
C LYS A 136 7.80 11.62 20.33
N PRO A 137 8.00 10.30 20.15
CA PRO A 137 7.33 9.30 20.95
C PRO A 137 7.54 9.58 22.44
N LEU A 138 6.44 9.58 23.21
CA LEU A 138 6.54 9.62 24.65
C LEU A 138 7.21 8.32 25.10
N LYS A 139 8.31 8.42 25.84
CA LYS A 139 8.88 7.26 26.53
C LYS A 139 7.94 6.91 27.68
N LEU A 140 7.27 5.77 27.58
CA LEU A 140 6.55 5.13 28.68
C LEU A 140 7.53 4.33 29.56
#